data_AF-A0A497V7D2-F1
#
_entry.id   AF-A0A497V7D2-F1
#
_cell.length_a   1.000
_cell.length_b   1.000
_cell.length_c   1.000
_cell.angle_alpha   90.00
_cell.angle_beta   90.00
_cell.angle_gamma   90.00
#
_symmetry.space_group_name_H-M   'P 1'
#
loop_
_entity.id
_entity.type
_entity.pdbx_description
1 polymer ?
#
loop_
_entity_poly.entity_id
_entity_poly.type
_entity_poly.pdbx_seq_one_letter_code
_entity_poly.pdbx_strand_id
1 'polypeptide(L)'
;MTLSSKKNSIFLLYCFFLIMIFLYVIFKLYGKATLSIQEWTLSDWLVNYEDGGFKRRGITGSMYFAVQDKFRISLPIQVYITQIIFYTLIFYAYFRLLVTKKMDWNILVLLCSPLCFMYFPVNLSYSGKREMILFALAAFFAFGKMTVLKERIFLILFCLSLFIHEMFYFFLPFFIAIHVLKTGEKKYSLWMLFLGLSTVIMGILFFSATKSIVVRV
;
A
#
# COMPACT_ATOMS: atom_id res chain seq x y z
N MET A 1 -33.35 -26.02 -7.51
CA MET A 1 -31.96 -26.31 -7.98
C MET A 1 -31.33 -25.17 -8.79
N THR A 2 -32.11 -24.30 -9.44
CA THR A 2 -31.63 -23.22 -10.33
C THR A 2 -31.01 -22.00 -9.62
N LEU A 3 -31.49 -21.61 -8.43
CA LEU A 3 -30.96 -20.46 -7.68
C LEU A 3 -29.52 -20.66 -7.18
N SER A 4 -29.15 -21.88 -6.79
CA SER A 4 -27.79 -22.20 -6.31
C SER A 4 -26.77 -22.15 -7.45
N SER A 5 -27.15 -22.69 -8.62
CA SER A 5 -26.34 -22.64 -9.85
C SER A 5 -26.07 -21.19 -10.30
N LYS A 6 -27.11 -20.33 -10.30
CA LYS A 6 -26.99 -18.92 -10.69
C LYS A 6 -26.13 -18.08 -9.73
N LYS A 7 -26.08 -18.44 -8.44
CA LYS A 7 -25.22 -17.78 -7.44
C LYS A 7 -23.74 -18.13 -7.65
N ASN A 8 -23.44 -19.37 -8.03
CA ASN A 8 -22.08 -19.79 -8.36
C ASN A 8 -21.55 -19.16 -9.67
N SER A 9 -22.40 -18.98 -10.68
CA SER A 9 -21.99 -18.34 -11.93
C SER A 9 -21.65 -16.85 -11.77
N ILE A 10 -22.42 -16.11 -10.97
CA ILE A 10 -22.15 -14.71 -10.65
C ILE A 10 -20.81 -14.58 -9.90
N PHE A 11 -20.57 -15.43 -8.89
CA PHE A 11 -19.30 -15.45 -8.17
C PHE A 11 -18.10 -15.70 -9.10
N LEU A 12 -18.21 -16.70 -9.98
CA LEU A 12 -17.16 -17.00 -10.97
C LEU A 12 -16.89 -15.84 -11.92
N LEU A 13 -17.95 -15.16 -12.40
CA LEU A 13 -17.83 -13.98 -13.24
C LEU A 13 -17.06 -12.86 -12.54
N TYR A 14 -17.31 -12.62 -11.25
CA TYR A 14 -16.57 -11.62 -10.47
C TYR A 14 -15.10 -11.99 -10.29
N CYS A 15 -14.80 -13.26 -10.01
CA CYS A 15 -13.42 -13.74 -9.92
C CYS A 15 -12.68 -13.54 -11.24
N PHE A 16 -13.32 -13.89 -12.36
CA PHE A 16 -12.78 -13.67 -13.70
C PHE A 16 -12.50 -12.18 -13.96
N PHE A 17 -13.47 -11.31 -13.64
CA PHE A 17 -13.33 -9.87 -13.79
C PHE A 17 -12.18 -9.29 -12.96
N LEU A 18 -12.00 -9.70 -11.71
CA LEU A 18 -10.85 -9.27 -10.89
C LEU A 18 -9.51 -9.73 -11.49
N ILE A 19 -9.45 -10.96 -12.01
CA ILE A 19 -8.24 -11.47 -12.68
C ILE A 19 -7.93 -10.62 -13.92
N MET A 20 -8.93 -10.30 -14.74
CA MET A 20 -8.75 -9.45 -15.93
C MET A 20 -8.25 -8.06 -15.57
N ILE A 21 -8.77 -7.44 -14.50
CA ILE A 21 -8.27 -6.15 -14.02
C ILE A 21 -6.83 -6.28 -13.52
N PHE A 22 -6.51 -7.34 -12.77
CA PHE A 22 -5.15 -7.55 -12.29
C PHE A 22 -4.15 -7.70 -13.45
N LEU A 23 -4.50 -8.47 -14.48
CA LEU A 23 -3.70 -8.59 -15.71
C LEU A 23 -3.56 -7.25 -16.44
N TYR A 24 -4.64 -6.47 -16.53
CA TYR A 24 -4.60 -5.12 -17.09
C TYR A 24 -3.64 -4.20 -16.32
N VAL A 25 -3.63 -4.26 -14.98
CA VAL A 25 -2.69 -3.51 -14.14
C VAL A 25 -1.26 -3.93 -14.40
N ILE A 26 -0.98 -5.24 -14.47
CA ILE A 26 0.37 -5.75 -14.79
C ILE A 26 0.84 -5.19 -16.13
N PHE A 27 0.02 -5.33 -17.18
CA PHE A 27 0.36 -4.85 -18.52
C PHE A 27 0.63 -3.33 -18.53
N LYS A 28 -0.21 -2.56 -17.85
CA LYS A 28 -0.05 -1.12 -17.74
C LYS A 28 1.25 -0.73 -17.01
N LEU A 29 1.52 -1.34 -15.85
CA LEU A 29 2.74 -1.05 -15.09
C LEU A 29 3.99 -1.48 -15.86
N TYR A 30 3.91 -2.55 -16.65
CA TYR A 30 4.99 -2.98 -17.53
C TYR A 30 5.26 -1.94 -18.63
N GLY A 31 4.21 -1.41 -19.27
CA GLY A 31 4.33 -0.32 -20.24
C GLY A 31 4.97 0.93 -19.63
N LYS A 32 4.58 1.29 -18.41
CA LYS A 32 5.21 2.38 -17.64
C LYS A 32 6.71 2.15 -17.39
N ALA A 33 7.09 0.91 -17.07
CA ALA A 33 8.49 0.57 -16.79
C ALA A 33 9.38 0.48 -18.03
N THR A 34 8.83 0.12 -19.19
CA THR A 34 9.60 -0.17 -20.40
C THR A 34 9.52 0.90 -21.47
N LEU A 35 8.39 1.61 -21.57
CA LEU A 35 8.15 2.64 -22.58
C LEU A 35 8.28 4.07 -22.00
N SER A 36 8.76 4.20 -20.75
CA SER A 36 8.90 5.47 -20.03
C SER A 36 7.63 6.34 -19.99
N ILE A 37 6.46 5.70 -20.05
CA ILE A 37 5.18 6.41 -19.98
C ILE A 37 5.01 6.94 -18.55
N GLN A 38 4.91 8.27 -18.40
CA GLN A 38 4.74 8.96 -17.10
C GLN A 38 5.91 8.79 -16.11
N GLU A 39 7.13 9.12 -16.55
CA GLU A 39 8.37 9.06 -15.74
C GLU A 39 8.25 9.71 -14.34
N TRP A 40 7.46 10.77 -14.20
CA TRP A 40 7.25 11.46 -12.91
C TRP A 40 6.69 10.54 -11.81
N THR A 41 5.87 9.55 -12.18
CA THR A 41 5.35 8.57 -11.21
C THR A 41 6.38 7.50 -10.80
N LEU A 42 7.47 7.37 -11.54
CA LEU A 42 8.65 6.60 -11.15
C LEU A 42 9.50 7.39 -10.15
N SER A 43 9.64 8.70 -10.38
CA SER A 43 10.36 9.61 -9.48
C SER A 43 9.82 9.53 -8.06
N ASP A 44 8.51 9.38 -7.89
CA ASP A 44 7.88 9.16 -6.59
C ASP A 44 8.48 7.97 -5.85
N TRP A 45 8.91 6.89 -6.51
CA TRP A 45 9.55 5.72 -5.86
C TRP A 45 11.04 5.91 -5.61
N LEU A 46 11.70 6.67 -6.48
CA LEU A 46 13.16 6.82 -6.50
C LEU A 46 13.68 7.96 -5.62
N VAL A 47 12.81 8.70 -4.93
CA VAL A 47 13.23 9.67 -3.93
C VAL A 47 14.13 8.98 -2.89
N ASN A 48 15.39 9.42 -2.78
CA ASN A 48 16.47 8.82 -1.98
C ASN A 48 17.09 9.83 -0.99
N TYR A 49 17.83 9.35 0.01
CA TYR A 49 18.48 10.20 1.03
C TYR A 49 19.82 10.81 0.59
N GLU A 50 20.44 10.32 -0.48
CA GLU A 50 21.82 10.69 -0.84
C GLU A 50 21.90 12.00 -1.63
N ASP A 51 21.03 12.20 -2.62
CA ASP A 51 21.06 13.39 -3.47
C ASP A 51 20.34 14.61 -2.87
N GLY A 52 19.54 14.40 -1.81
CA GLY A 52 18.73 15.44 -1.17
C GLY A 52 18.90 15.56 0.35
N GLY A 53 19.76 14.76 0.99
CA GLY A 53 19.75 14.56 2.44
C GLY A 53 18.38 14.05 2.92
N PHE A 54 18.05 14.24 4.20
CA PHE A 54 16.69 13.98 4.72
C PHE A 54 15.61 14.89 4.11
N LYS A 55 15.88 15.68 3.07
CA LYS A 55 15.01 16.75 2.57
C LYS A 55 14.11 16.33 1.41
N ARG A 56 14.48 15.28 0.66
CA ARG A 56 13.62 14.57 -0.29
C ARG A 56 13.71 13.10 0.09
N ARG A 57 12.65 12.55 0.69
CA ARG A 57 12.72 11.41 1.61
C ARG A 57 12.24 10.09 1.00
N GLY A 58 12.95 9.01 1.28
CA GLY A 58 12.47 7.66 1.05
C GLY A 58 13.58 6.64 1.18
N ILE A 59 13.46 5.72 2.14
CA ILE A 59 14.37 4.57 2.22
C ILE A 59 14.31 3.72 0.94
N THR A 60 13.18 3.75 0.24
CA THR A 60 12.94 3.01 -0.99
C THR A 60 13.89 3.41 -2.11
N GLY A 61 14.13 4.71 -2.33
CA GLY A 61 15.03 5.17 -3.39
C GLY A 61 16.46 4.67 -3.16
N SER A 62 17.01 4.88 -1.96
CA SER A 62 18.34 4.39 -1.59
C SER A 62 18.46 2.86 -1.73
N MET A 63 17.42 2.11 -1.38
CA MET A 63 17.39 0.66 -1.59
C MET A 63 17.45 0.31 -3.09
N TYR A 64 16.71 1.00 -3.95
CA TYR A 64 16.71 0.72 -5.39
C TYR A 64 18.06 1.04 -6.06
N PHE A 65 18.70 2.15 -5.68
CA PHE A 65 20.03 2.50 -6.18
C PHE A 65 21.09 1.48 -5.74
N ALA A 66 21.09 1.07 -4.46
CA ALA A 66 22.01 0.04 -3.99
C ALA A 66 21.85 -1.30 -4.73
N VAL A 67 20.61 -1.70 -5.05
CA VAL A 67 20.33 -2.89 -5.86
C VAL A 67 20.80 -2.70 -7.30
N GLN A 68 20.61 -1.51 -7.89
CA GLN A 68 21.11 -1.21 -9.23
C GLN A 68 22.64 -1.28 -9.29
N ASP A 69 23.34 -0.74 -8.31
CA ASP A 69 24.81 -0.73 -8.30
C ASP A 69 25.39 -2.14 -8.16
N LYS A 70 24.77 -2.96 -7.31
CA LYS A 70 25.22 -4.34 -7.04
C LYS A 70 24.82 -5.34 -8.12
N PHE A 71 23.61 -5.26 -8.64
CA PHE A 71 23.02 -6.27 -9.53
C PHE A 71 22.74 -5.76 -10.95
N ARG A 72 22.98 -4.48 -11.23
CA ARG A 72 22.77 -3.83 -12.54
C ARG A 72 21.32 -3.93 -13.07
N ILE A 73 20.35 -4.16 -12.17
CA ILE A 73 18.92 -4.16 -12.52
C ILE A 73 18.44 -2.72 -12.68
N SER A 74 17.74 -2.40 -13.77
CA SER A 74 17.26 -1.03 -14.02
C SER A 74 16.19 -0.60 -13.00
N LEU A 75 16.24 0.66 -12.56
CA LEU A 75 15.30 1.23 -11.59
C LEU A 75 13.82 1.06 -11.98
N PRO A 76 13.41 1.27 -13.24
CA PRO A 76 12.01 1.06 -13.64
C PRO A 76 11.52 -0.36 -13.42
N ILE A 77 12.37 -1.36 -13.68
CA ILE A 77 12.04 -2.77 -13.47
C ILE A 77 11.93 -3.09 -11.98
N GLN A 78 12.83 -2.54 -11.15
CA GLN A 78 12.76 -2.74 -9.69
C GLN A 78 11.48 -2.16 -9.08
N VAL A 79 11.09 -0.95 -9.50
CA VAL A 79 9.84 -0.32 -9.06
C VAL A 79 8.65 -1.15 -9.56
N TYR A 80 8.63 -1.56 -10.82
CA TYR A 80 7.59 -2.42 -11.39
C TYR A 80 7.37 -3.71 -10.59
N ILE A 81 8.44 -4.42 -10.26
CA ILE A 81 8.38 -5.64 -9.43
C ILE A 81 7.76 -5.33 -8.07
N THR A 82 8.19 -4.23 -7.43
CA THR A 82 7.65 -3.80 -6.13
C THR A 82 6.14 -3.52 -6.23
N GLN A 83 5.72 -2.79 -7.26
CA GLN A 83 4.32 -2.46 -7.48
C GLN A 83 3.48 -3.73 -7.70
N ILE A 84 3.96 -4.71 -8.47
CA ILE A 84 3.27 -5.99 -8.67
C ILE A 84 3.12 -6.76 -7.37
N ILE A 85 4.16 -6.80 -6.52
CA ILE A 85 4.09 -7.51 -5.23
C ILE A 85 2.95 -6.93 -4.39
N PHE A 86 2.90 -5.60 -4.23
CA PHE A 86 1.84 -4.96 -3.45
C PHE A 86 0.45 -5.09 -4.07
N TYR A 87 0.32 -4.95 -5.39
CA TYR A 87 -0.96 -5.22 -6.06
C TYR A 87 -1.40 -6.67 -5.87
N THR A 88 -0.48 -7.64 -5.96
CA THR A 88 -0.79 -9.06 -5.71
C THR A 88 -1.34 -9.26 -4.31
N LEU A 89 -0.71 -8.66 -3.29
CA LEU A 89 -1.20 -8.74 -1.90
C LEU A 89 -2.59 -8.14 -1.74
N ILE A 90 -2.84 -7.00 -2.38
CA ILE A 90 -4.15 -6.34 -2.33
C ILE A 90 -5.19 -7.22 -3.03
N PHE A 91 -4.98 -7.59 -4.30
CA PHE A 91 -5.92 -8.45 -5.05
C PHE A 91 -6.16 -9.79 -4.36
N TYR A 92 -5.14 -10.38 -3.73
CA TYR A 92 -5.28 -11.57 -2.92
C TYR A 92 -6.23 -11.35 -1.73
N ALA A 93 -6.06 -10.25 -0.98
CA ALA A 93 -6.95 -9.93 0.13
C ALA A 93 -8.39 -9.70 -0.33
N TYR A 94 -8.59 -9.08 -1.49
CA TYR A 94 -9.90 -8.94 -2.13
C TYR A 94 -10.51 -10.29 -2.47
N PHE A 95 -9.75 -11.17 -3.14
CA PHE A 95 -10.22 -12.50 -3.49
C PHE A 95 -10.61 -13.31 -2.23
N ARG A 96 -9.80 -13.22 -1.17
CA ARG A 96 -10.13 -13.83 0.12
C ARG A 96 -11.39 -13.24 0.75
N LEU A 97 -11.63 -11.93 0.63
CA LEU A 97 -12.87 -11.31 1.09
C LEU A 97 -14.08 -11.89 0.34
N LEU A 98 -13.98 -12.04 -0.99
CA LEU A 98 -15.03 -12.62 -1.81
C LEU A 98 -15.38 -14.06 -1.42
N VAL A 99 -14.37 -14.87 -1.10
CA VAL A 99 -14.55 -16.28 -0.72
C VAL A 99 -15.09 -16.42 0.72
N THR A 100 -14.67 -15.55 1.63
CA THR A 100 -14.98 -15.69 3.06
C THR A 100 -16.28 -15.03 3.49
N LYS A 101 -16.73 -13.98 2.79
CA LYS A 101 -17.98 -13.28 3.10
C LYS A 101 -19.08 -13.74 2.16
N LYS A 102 -20.31 -13.82 2.68
CA LYS A 102 -21.49 -14.00 1.81
C LYS A 102 -21.61 -12.74 0.96
N MET A 103 -21.39 -12.90 -0.34
CA MET A 103 -21.49 -11.81 -1.29
C MET A 103 -22.94 -11.32 -1.38
N ASP A 104 -23.14 -10.05 -1.04
CA ASP A 104 -24.37 -9.31 -1.31
C ASP A 104 -24.11 -8.24 -2.38
N TRP A 105 -25.19 -7.67 -2.92
CA TRP A 105 -25.08 -6.63 -3.93
C TRP A 105 -24.39 -5.37 -3.43
N ASN A 106 -24.50 -5.05 -2.13
CA ASN A 106 -23.87 -3.86 -1.57
C ASN A 106 -22.34 -3.99 -1.53
N ILE A 107 -21.83 -5.14 -1.08
CA ILE A 107 -20.40 -5.46 -1.12
C ILE A 107 -19.91 -5.44 -2.56
N LEU A 108 -20.67 -6.02 -3.50
CA LEU A 108 -20.29 -6.01 -4.92
C LEU A 108 -20.20 -4.60 -5.50
N VAL A 109 -21.19 -3.74 -5.25
CA VAL A 109 -21.19 -2.34 -5.70
C VAL A 109 -20.02 -1.58 -5.07
N LEU A 110 -19.72 -1.79 -3.79
CA LEU A 110 -18.60 -1.14 -3.11
C LEU A 110 -17.26 -1.59 -3.69
N LEU A 111 -17.06 -2.90 -3.91
CA LEU A 111 -15.81 -3.45 -4.45
C LEU A 111 -15.61 -3.07 -5.93
N CYS A 112 -16.70 -2.96 -6.70
CA CYS A 112 -16.66 -2.59 -8.12
C CYS A 112 -16.74 -1.08 -8.37
N SER A 113 -16.99 -0.28 -7.34
CA SER A 113 -17.06 1.17 -7.47
C SER A 113 -15.69 1.74 -7.88
N PRO A 114 -15.65 2.62 -8.90
CA PRO A 114 -14.48 3.43 -9.19
C PRO A 114 -13.95 4.11 -7.93
N LEU A 115 -14.83 4.69 -7.10
CA LEU A 115 -14.47 5.47 -5.90
C LEU A 115 -13.72 4.66 -4.82
N CYS A 116 -13.79 3.34 -4.86
CA CYS A 116 -13.11 2.47 -3.91
C CYS A 116 -11.83 1.90 -4.52
N PHE A 117 -11.85 0.64 -4.94
CA PHE A 117 -10.65 -0.04 -5.38
C PHE A 117 -10.25 0.33 -6.79
N MET A 118 -11.20 0.52 -7.71
CA MET A 118 -10.88 0.56 -9.14
C MET A 118 -10.22 1.86 -9.60
N TYR A 119 -10.37 2.97 -8.87
CA TYR A 119 -9.71 4.23 -9.22
C TYR A 119 -8.19 4.08 -9.29
N PHE A 120 -7.58 3.41 -8.31
CA PHE A 120 -6.13 3.26 -8.20
C PHE A 120 -5.50 2.42 -9.34
N PRO A 121 -5.98 1.21 -9.66
CA PRO A 121 -5.44 0.40 -10.75
C PRO A 121 -5.81 0.95 -12.15
N VAL A 122 -6.97 1.59 -12.32
CA VAL A 122 -7.46 2.01 -13.65
C VAL A 122 -6.90 3.36 -14.08
N ASN A 123 -6.65 4.30 -13.16
CA ASN A 123 -6.08 5.60 -13.53
C ASN A 123 -4.54 5.53 -13.67
N LEU A 124 -3.99 5.94 -14.82
CA LEU A 124 -2.55 5.86 -15.12
C LEU A 124 -1.72 6.68 -14.10
N SER A 125 -2.19 7.89 -13.79
CA SER A 125 -1.49 8.85 -12.93
C SER A 125 -1.49 8.47 -11.45
N TYR A 126 -2.44 7.66 -11.00
CA TYR A 126 -2.55 7.19 -9.62
C TYR A 126 -2.13 5.73 -9.45
N SER A 127 -1.98 5.00 -10.56
CA SER A 127 -1.60 3.59 -10.52
C SER A 127 -0.15 3.40 -10.08
N GLY A 128 -0.01 2.63 -9.01
CA GLY A 128 1.27 2.18 -8.53
C GLY A 128 2.06 3.24 -7.77
N LYS A 129 1.39 4.21 -7.12
CA LYS A 129 2.05 5.10 -6.17
C LYS A 129 2.31 4.42 -4.81
N ARG A 130 3.18 4.99 -3.98
CA ARG A 130 3.65 4.40 -2.70
C ARG A 130 2.51 4.07 -1.72
N GLU A 131 1.37 4.75 -1.83
CA GLU A 131 0.17 4.59 -1.01
C GLU A 131 -0.41 3.17 -1.08
N MET A 132 -0.09 2.38 -2.11
CA MET A 132 -0.50 0.97 -2.15
C MET A 132 0.06 0.14 -1.00
N ILE A 133 1.20 0.55 -0.43
CA ILE A 133 1.78 -0.08 0.77
C ILE A 133 0.79 0.04 1.94
N LEU A 134 0.17 1.21 2.09
CA LEU A 134 -0.83 1.45 3.12
C LEU A 134 -2.08 0.60 2.91
N PHE A 135 -2.55 0.47 1.66
CA PHE A 135 -3.68 -0.40 1.34
C PHE A 135 -3.37 -1.87 1.63
N ALA A 136 -2.17 -2.35 1.31
CA ALA A 136 -1.72 -3.69 1.66
C ALA A 136 -1.64 -3.88 3.19
N LEU A 137 -1.15 -2.89 3.94
CA LEU A 137 -1.12 -2.92 5.40
C LEU A 137 -2.53 -2.94 6.01
N ALA A 138 -3.45 -2.14 5.48
CA ALA A 138 -4.85 -2.14 5.91
C ALA A 138 -5.54 -3.47 5.61
N ALA A 139 -5.32 -4.02 4.43
CA ALA A 139 -5.81 -5.35 4.06
C ALA A 139 -5.25 -6.42 5.00
N PHE A 140 -3.93 -6.43 5.24
CA PHE A 140 -3.28 -7.34 6.19
C PHE A 140 -3.93 -7.21 7.57
N PHE A 141 -4.07 -6.01 8.12
CA PHE A 141 -4.59 -5.77 9.47
C PHE A 141 -6.08 -6.15 9.61
N ALA A 142 -6.89 -5.82 8.60
CA ALA A 142 -8.33 -6.13 8.56
C ALA A 142 -8.59 -7.62 8.37
N PHE A 143 -7.70 -8.37 7.70
CA PHE A 143 -7.95 -9.78 7.36
C PHE A 143 -7.84 -10.76 8.55
N GLY A 144 -8.57 -11.88 8.56
CA GLY A 144 -8.44 -12.94 9.59
C GLY A 144 -8.79 -12.53 11.03
N LYS A 145 -8.35 -13.28 12.04
CA LYS A 145 -8.52 -12.92 13.47
C LYS A 145 -7.45 -11.90 13.91
N MET A 146 -7.77 -11.06 14.89
CA MET A 146 -6.79 -10.14 15.48
C MET A 146 -6.06 -10.85 16.62
N THR A 147 -4.77 -11.12 16.45
CA THR A 147 -3.92 -11.71 17.49
C THR A 147 -2.87 -10.70 17.95
N VAL A 148 -2.33 -10.87 19.15
CA VAL A 148 -1.28 -9.98 19.70
C VAL A 148 -0.04 -9.95 18.79
N LEU A 149 0.38 -11.11 18.25
CA LEU A 149 1.50 -11.17 17.32
C LEU A 149 1.24 -10.34 16.06
N LYS A 150 0.03 -10.47 15.48
CA LYS A 150 -0.36 -9.74 14.29
C LYS A 150 -0.41 -8.23 14.53
N GLU A 151 -0.93 -7.81 15.68
CA GLU A 151 -0.93 -6.42 16.13
C GLU A 151 0.50 -5.87 16.19
N ARG A 152 1.43 -6.59 16.84
CA ARG A 152 2.83 -6.18 16.95
C ARG A 152 3.53 -6.11 15.59
N ILE A 153 3.34 -7.10 14.72
CA ILE A 153 3.90 -7.09 13.35
C ILE A 153 3.37 -5.88 12.58
N PHE A 154 2.06 -5.62 12.65
CA PHE A 154 1.46 -4.47 11.99
C PHE A 154 2.08 -3.16 12.47
N LEU A 155 2.25 -2.98 13.78
CA LEU A 155 2.79 -1.76 14.36
C LEU A 155 4.24 -1.49 13.92
N ILE A 156 5.07 -2.54 13.86
CA ILE A 156 6.43 -2.45 13.32
C ILE A 156 6.39 -2.04 11.85
N LEU A 157 5.58 -2.71 11.04
CA LEU A 157 5.47 -2.39 9.61
C LEU A 157 4.92 -0.98 9.36
N PHE A 158 3.98 -0.52 10.18
CA PHE A 158 3.46 0.85 10.12
C PHE A 158 4.54 1.88 10.45
N CYS A 159 5.34 1.64 11.48
CA CYS A 159 6.45 2.55 11.81
C CYS A 159 7.50 2.58 10.68
N LEU A 160 7.82 1.44 10.07
CA LEU A 160 8.71 1.37 8.91
C LEU A 160 8.13 2.09 7.69
N SER A 161 6.81 2.03 7.49
CA SER A 161 6.18 2.68 6.34
C SER A 161 6.18 4.21 6.43
N LEU A 162 6.28 4.80 7.63
CA LEU A 162 6.47 6.25 7.81
C LEU A 162 7.78 6.76 7.17
N PHE A 163 8.82 5.91 7.09
CA PHE A 163 10.08 6.24 6.41
C PHE A 163 10.00 6.11 4.87
N ILE A 164 8.91 5.52 4.37
CA ILE A 164 8.62 5.41 2.94
C ILE A 164 7.77 6.60 2.51
N HIS A 165 6.76 6.96 3.30
CA HIS A 165 5.87 8.07 3.01
C HIS A 165 5.29 8.68 4.30
N GLU A 166 5.63 9.93 4.58
CA GLU A 166 5.23 10.66 5.79
C GLU A 166 3.72 10.76 5.99
N MET A 167 2.96 10.95 4.91
CA MET A 167 1.49 11.08 4.96
C MET A 167 0.79 9.87 5.56
N PHE A 168 1.45 8.70 5.67
CA PHE A 168 0.90 7.53 6.34
C PHE A 168 0.61 7.79 7.83
N TYR A 169 1.26 8.77 8.44
CA TYR A 169 0.98 9.23 9.80
C TYR A 169 -0.52 9.52 10.00
N PHE A 170 -1.15 10.21 9.05
CA PHE A 170 -2.56 10.59 9.13
C PHE A 170 -3.53 9.41 9.07
N PHE A 171 -3.04 8.21 8.71
CA PHE A 171 -3.86 7.02 8.62
C PHE A 171 -3.93 6.19 9.91
N LEU A 172 -3.15 6.53 10.93
CA LEU A 172 -3.18 5.86 12.23
C LEU A 172 -4.59 5.76 12.85
N PRO A 173 -5.43 6.82 12.84
CA PRO A 173 -6.80 6.75 13.37
C PRO A 173 -7.67 5.68 12.70
N PHE A 174 -7.49 5.43 11.39
CA PHE A 174 -8.24 4.40 10.67
C PHE A 174 -7.86 3.00 11.14
N PHE A 175 -6.58 2.75 11.45
CA PHE A 175 -6.15 1.46 11.99
C PHE A 175 -6.64 1.25 13.43
N ILE A 176 -6.67 2.30 14.25
CA ILE A 176 -7.30 2.26 15.58
C ILE A 176 -8.77 1.83 15.44
N ALA A 177 -9.51 2.46 14.51
CA ALA A 177 -10.89 2.11 14.25
C ALA A 177 -11.05 0.64 13.82
N ILE A 178 -10.23 0.14 12.90
CA ILE A 178 -10.23 -1.27 12.48
C ILE A 178 -10.00 -2.21 13.68
N HIS A 179 -9.04 -1.88 14.56
CA HIS A 179 -8.78 -2.69 15.75
C HIS A 179 -10.01 -2.72 16.67
N VAL A 180 -10.54 -1.56 17.05
CA VAL A 180 -11.68 -1.44 17.97
C VAL A 180 -12.91 -2.15 17.43
N LEU A 181 -13.23 -1.99 16.14
CA LEU A 181 -14.37 -2.67 15.52
C LEU A 181 -14.24 -4.19 15.52
N LYS A 182 -13.01 -4.71 15.52
CA LYS A 182 -12.74 -6.14 15.36
C LYS A 182 -12.56 -6.88 16.68
N THR A 183 -11.99 -6.23 17.68
CA THR A 183 -11.77 -6.82 19.02
C THR A 183 -12.79 -6.35 20.04
N GLY A 184 -13.43 -5.19 19.82
CA GLY A 184 -14.20 -4.49 20.85
C GLY A 184 -13.34 -3.83 21.93
N GLU A 185 -12.03 -4.08 21.92
CA GLU A 185 -11.10 -3.64 22.96
C GLU A 185 -10.54 -2.25 22.69
N LYS A 186 -10.67 -1.38 23.68
CA LYS A 186 -10.17 -0.01 23.65
C LYS A 186 -8.79 0.08 24.33
N LYS A 187 -7.74 -0.29 23.61
CA LYS A 187 -6.34 -0.22 24.09
C LYS A 187 -5.76 1.20 24.02
N TYR A 188 -6.38 2.17 24.69
CA TYR A 188 -6.00 3.59 24.57
C TYR A 188 -4.51 3.86 24.86
N SER A 189 -3.95 3.25 25.90
CA SER A 189 -2.53 3.44 26.27
C SER A 189 -1.58 3.03 25.15
N LEU A 190 -1.81 1.86 24.53
CA LEU A 190 -1.02 1.38 23.40
C LEU A 190 -1.10 2.35 22.22
N TRP A 191 -2.32 2.76 21.83
CA TRP A 191 -2.50 3.64 20.67
C TRP A 191 -1.94 5.05 20.90
N MET A 192 -2.04 5.58 22.11
CA MET A 192 -1.41 6.86 22.47
C MET A 192 0.12 6.76 22.44
N LEU A 193 0.71 5.66 22.91
CA LEU A 193 2.14 5.40 22.79
C LEU A 193 2.59 5.39 21.32
N PHE A 194 1.85 4.73 20.44
CA PHE A 194 2.18 4.68 19.00
C PHE A 194 1.94 5.99 18.27
N LEU A 195 0.94 6.77 18.70
CA LEU A 195 0.76 8.13 18.20
C LEU A 195 1.96 9.00 18.62
N GLY A 196 2.39 8.91 19.88
CA GLY A 196 3.62 9.56 20.36
C GLY A 196 4.86 9.12 19.57
N LEU A 197 5.07 7.81 19.42
CA LEU A 197 6.20 7.27 18.66
C LEU A 197 6.21 7.75 17.20
N SER A 198 5.05 7.71 16.53
CA SER A 198 4.93 8.17 15.15
C SER A 198 5.15 9.68 15.03
N THR A 199 4.69 10.50 15.99
CA THR A 199 5.03 11.93 16.04
C THR A 199 6.52 12.18 16.23
N VAL A 200 7.21 11.40 17.08
CA VAL A 200 8.65 11.52 17.28
C VAL A 200 9.40 11.17 15.99
N ILE A 201 9.03 10.06 15.32
CA ILE A 201 9.60 9.68 14.02
C ILE A 201 9.40 10.83 13.01
N MET A 202 8.18 11.36 12.93
CA MET A 202 7.86 12.48 12.03
C MET A 202 8.66 13.74 12.36
N GLY A 203 8.84 14.05 13.66
CA GLY A 203 9.67 15.16 14.12
C GLY A 203 11.13 14.96 13.72
N ILE A 204 11.71 13.78 13.95
CA ILE A 204 13.09 13.46 13.54
C ILE A 204 13.26 13.61 12.03
N LEU A 205 12.32 13.08 11.24
CA LEU A 205 12.35 13.22 9.79
C LEU A 205 12.27 14.70 9.38
N PHE A 206 11.43 15.50 10.04
CA PHE A 206 11.27 16.93 9.76
C PHE A 206 12.53 17.75 10.08
N PHE A 207 13.11 17.57 11.28
CA PHE A 207 14.27 18.33 11.74
C PHE A 207 15.59 17.90 11.09
N SER A 208 15.76 16.61 10.80
CA SER A 208 16.96 16.12 10.10
C SER A 208 17.05 16.67 8.69
N ALA A 209 15.91 16.99 8.07
CA ALA A 209 15.83 17.62 6.76
C ALA A 209 16.20 19.11 6.75
N THR A 210 16.04 19.79 7.89
CA THR A 210 16.32 21.23 8.02
C THR A 210 17.81 21.49 8.23
N LYS A 211 18.55 20.55 8.84
CA LYS A 211 20.01 20.68 9.01
C LYS A 211 20.80 20.55 7.69
N SER A 212 20.34 19.72 6.75
CA SER A 212 21.01 19.56 5.45
C SER A 212 20.91 20.79 4.53
N ILE A 213 20.11 21.81 4.90
CA ILE A 213 19.97 23.08 4.17
C ILE A 213 21.09 24.06 4.53
N VAL A 214 21.42 24.13 5.81
CA VAL A 214 22.29 25.18 6.37
C VAL A 214 23.76 24.93 6.03
N VAL A 215 24.12 23.68 5.71
CA VAL A 215 25.50 23.29 5.36
C VAL A 215 25.83 23.48 3.87
N ARG A 216 24.85 23.86 3.03
CA ARG A 216 25.04 24.18 1.60
C ARG A 216 24.57 25.60 1.27
N VAL A 217 24.98 26.58 2.06
CA VAL A 217 24.96 28.00 1.68
C VAL A 217 26.38 28.53 1.79
#